data_AF-A0AAW5FLI3-F1
#
_entry.id   AF-A0AAW5FLI3-F1
#
_cell.length_a   1.000
_cell.length_b   1.000
_cell.length_c   1.000
_cell.angle_alpha   90.00
_cell.angle_beta   90.00
_cell.angle_gamma   90.00
#
_symmetry.space_group_name_H-M   'P 1'
#
loop_
_entity.id
_entity.type
_entity.pdbx_description
1 polymer ?
#
loop_
_entity_poly.entity_id
_entity_poly.type
_entity_poly.pdbx_seq_one_letter_code
_entity_poly.pdbx_strand_id
1 'polypeptide(L)' 'MDRTSRILQDLYDSEINFTIAAFWNGGFQINLGLGDEVNGFDAEGEADNIVDAVEWLRVEAIEKYPESVFAKTHRR' A
#
# COMPACT_ATOMS: atom_id res chain seq x y z
N MET A 1 -5.32 -8.23 15.95
CA MET A 1 -5.44 -7.67 14.59
C MET A 1 -4.82 -8.69 13.65
N ASP A 2 -5.49 -9.03 12.55
CA ASP A 2 -4.93 -9.93 11.54
C ASP A 2 -3.78 -9.26 10.77
N ARG A 3 -3.06 -10.03 9.96
CA ARG A 3 -1.86 -9.57 9.24
C ARG A 3 -2.16 -8.42 8.28
N THR A 4 -3.26 -8.51 7.53
CA THR A 4 -3.68 -7.49 6.56
C THR A 4 -3.96 -6.17 7.28
N SER A 5 -4.80 -6.23 8.31
CA SER A 5 -5.12 -5.06 9.15
C SER A 5 -3.88 -4.46 9.81
N ARG A 6 -2.90 -5.30 10.21
CA ARG A 6 -1.64 -4.81 10.82
C ARG A 6 -0.78 -4.04 9.82
N ILE A 7 -0.64 -4.53 8.59
CA ILE A 7 0.13 -3.85 7.54
C ILE A 7 -0.46 -2.47 7.25
N LEU A 8 -1.79 -2.39 7.09
CA LEU A 8 -2.47 -1.12 6.85
C LEU A 8 -2.29 -0.13 8.00
N GLN A 9 -2.35 -0.62 9.25
CA GLN A 9 -2.08 0.22 10.41
C GLN A 9 -0.63 0.72 10.44
N ASP A 10 0.34 -0.14 10.14
CA ASP A 10 1.76 0.23 10.15
C ASP A 10 2.11 1.26 9.06
N LEU A 11 1.44 1.20 7.89
CA LEU A 11 1.55 2.22 6.83
C LEU A 11 1.07 3.57 7.34
N TYR A 12 -0.12 3.60 7.95
CA TYR A 12 -0.69 4.80 8.54
C TYR A 12 0.19 5.38 9.65
N ASP A 13 0.66 4.55 10.58
CA ASP A 13 1.55 4.95 11.68
C ASP A 13 2.90 5.50 11.18
N SER A 14 3.30 5.13 9.96
CA SER A 14 4.51 5.62 9.30
C SER A 14 4.26 6.82 8.38
N GLU A 15 3.05 7.41 8.42
CA GLU A 15 2.63 8.53 7.57
C GLU A 15 2.73 8.24 6.06
N ILE A 16 2.64 6.96 5.67
CA ILE A 16 2.63 6.53 4.27
C ILE A 16 1.18 6.45 3.81
N ASN A 17 0.80 7.35 2.90
CA ASN A 17 -0.54 7.38 2.34
C ASN A 17 -0.74 6.23 1.35
N PHE A 18 -1.97 5.70 1.32
CA PHE A 18 -2.36 4.67 0.37
C PHE A 18 -3.86 4.75 0.09
N THR A 19 -4.28 4.15 -1.01
CA THR A 19 -5.69 3.89 -1.32
C THR A 19 -5.83 2.48 -1.84
N ILE A 20 -6.86 1.76 -1.38
CA ILE A 20 -7.34 0.53 -2.00
C ILE A 20 -8.80 0.77 -2.35
N ALA A 21 -9.12 0.70 -3.64
CA ALA A 21 -10.47 0.89 -4.15
C ALA A 21 -10.92 -0.37 -4.91
N ALA A 22 -12.14 -0.83 -4.64
CA ALA A 22 -12.76 -1.83 -5.49
C ALA A 22 -13.11 -1.19 -6.84
N PHE A 23 -12.69 -1.81 -7.94
CA PHE A 23 -12.87 -1.27 -9.28
C PHE A 23 -13.53 -2.30 -10.21
N TRP A 24 -14.04 -1.83 -11.35
CA TRP A 24 -14.89 -2.60 -12.27
C TRP A 24 -14.28 -3.97 -12.63
N ASN A 25 -15.13 -5.00 -12.75
CA ASN A 25 -14.81 -6.43 -12.98
C ASN A 25 -14.24 -7.24 -11.80
N GLY A 26 -14.35 -6.75 -10.56
CA GLY A 26 -14.09 -7.58 -9.38
C GLY A 26 -12.64 -7.57 -8.89
N GLY A 27 -11.87 -6.55 -9.26
CA GLY A 27 -10.51 -6.33 -8.78
C GLY A 27 -10.38 -5.12 -7.86
N PHE A 28 -9.16 -4.91 -7.39
CA PHE A 28 -8.74 -3.78 -6.56
C PHE A 28 -7.74 -2.93 -7.32
N GLN A 29 -7.98 -1.62 -7.37
CA GLN A 29 -6.99 -0.62 -7.76
C GLN A 29 -6.30 -0.11 -6.48
N ILE A 30 -4.98 0.05 -6.56
CA ILE A 30 -4.12 0.34 -5.42
C ILE A 30 -3.22 1.52 -5.76
N ASN A 31 -3.17 2.52 -4.88
CA ASN A 31 -2.29 3.67 -5.02
C ASN A 31 -1.45 3.81 -3.74
N LEU A 32 -0.16 4.12 -3.89
CA LEU A 32 0.78 4.35 -2.79
C LEU A 32 1.41 5.74 -2.90
N GLY A 33 1.48 6.45 -1.77
CA GLY A 33 2.12 7.74 -1.65
C GLY A 33 1.16 8.93 -1.70
N LEU A 34 1.72 10.11 -1.45
CA LEU A 34 0.99 11.37 -1.58
C LEU A 34 0.89 11.72 -3.06
N GLY A 35 -0.33 11.73 -3.57
CA GLY A 35 -0.61 11.94 -4.98
C GLY A 35 -2.11 12.11 -5.22
N ASP A 36 -2.44 12.50 -6.44
CA ASP A 36 -3.81 12.48 -6.97
C ASP A 36 -3.75 12.16 -8.46
N GLU A 37 -4.91 12.05 -9.11
CA GLU A 37 -5.00 11.78 -10.56
C GLU A 37 -4.27 12.80 -11.43
N VAL A 38 -3.95 13.99 -10.89
CA VAL A 38 -3.29 15.09 -11.61
C VAL A 38 -1.78 15.09 -11.39
N ASN A 39 -1.33 14.77 -10.17
CA ASN A 39 0.06 14.86 -9.73
C ASN A 39 0.77 13.49 -9.71
N GLY A 40 0.02 12.39 -9.86
CA GLY A 40 0.53 11.02 -9.85
C GLY A 40 0.80 10.50 -8.44
N PHE A 41 0.76 9.18 -8.28
CA PHE A 41 1.15 8.47 -7.06
C PHE A 41 2.60 7.97 -7.16
N ASP A 42 3.23 7.65 -6.03
CA ASP A 42 4.60 7.10 -6.01
C ASP A 42 4.64 5.68 -6.60
N ALA A 43 3.53 4.93 -6.49
CA ALA A 43 3.28 3.68 -7.19
C ALA A 43 1.77 3.44 -7.38
N GLU A 44 1.40 2.75 -8.45
CA GLU A 44 0.03 2.32 -8.77
C GLU A 44 0.03 0.83 -9.16
N GLY A 45 -1.02 0.10 -8.78
CA GLY A 45 -1.13 -1.33 -9.02
C GLY A 45 -2.55 -1.86 -8.99
N GLU A 46 -2.70 -3.13 -9.35
CA GLU A 46 -3.97 -3.86 -9.35
C GLU A 46 -3.81 -5.22 -8.66
N ALA A 47 -4.88 -5.72 -8.04
CA ALA A 47 -4.92 -7.05 -7.43
C ALA A 47 -6.31 -7.69 -7.49
N ASP A 48 -6.36 -9.02 -7.52
CA ASP A 48 -7.62 -9.77 -7.60
C ASP A 48 -8.33 -9.92 -6.25
N ASN A 49 -7.62 -9.70 -5.14
CA ASN A 49 -8.19 -9.78 -3.80
C ASN A 49 -7.48 -8.84 -2.82
N ILE A 50 -8.12 -8.62 -1.66
CA ILE A 50 -7.64 -7.68 -0.64
C ILE A 50 -6.31 -8.10 0.00
N VAL A 51 -6.01 -9.40 0.07
CA VAL A 51 -4.76 -9.89 0.66
C VAL A 51 -3.60 -9.54 -0.25
N ASP A 52 -3.76 -9.78 -1.55
CA ASP A 52 -2.76 -9.43 -2.56
C ASP A 52 -2.59 -7.92 -2.68
N ALA A 53 -3.68 -7.14 -2.57
CA ALA A 53 -3.61 -5.69 -2.58
C ALA A 53 -2.75 -5.13 -1.43
N VAL A 54 -2.92 -5.69 -0.22
CA VAL A 54 -2.15 -5.28 0.95
C VAL A 54 -0.70 -5.77 0.88
N GLU A 55 -0.44 -6.95 0.32
CA GLU A 55 0.93 -7.38 0.06
C GLU A 55 1.64 -6.51 -0.96
N TRP A 56 0.93 -6.09 -2.01
CA TRP A 56 1.48 -5.17 -2.99
C TRP A 56 1.89 -3.84 -2.34
N LEU A 57 1.03 -3.25 -1.50
CA LEU A 57 1.39 -2.05 -0.73
C LEU A 57 2.62 -2.26 0.16
N ARG A 58 2.74 -3.42 0.82
CA ARG A 58 3.88 -3.73 1.67
C ARG A 58 5.18 -3.74 0.87
N VAL A 59 5.19 -4.40 -0.29
CA VAL A 59 6.38 -4.50 -1.15
C VAL A 59 6.77 -3.12 -1.67
N GLU A 60 5.82 -2.38 -2.26
CA GLU A 60 6.10 -1.06 -2.82
C GLU A 60 6.54 -0.06 -1.74
N ALA A 61 5.93 -0.08 -0.55
CA ALA A 61 6.34 0.81 0.54
C ALA A 61 7.77 0.52 1.05
N ILE A 62 8.20 -0.75 1.04
CA ILE A 62 9.57 -1.15 1.39
C ILE A 62 10.60 -0.61 0.39
N GLU A 63 10.24 -0.58 -0.89
CA GLU A 63 11.11 -0.09 -1.97
C GLU A 63 11.14 1.43 -2.04
N LYS A 64 9.98 2.08 -1.97
CA LYS A 64 9.82 3.55 -2.12
C LYS A 64 10.22 4.34 -0.88
N TYR A 65 9.97 3.79 0.32
CA TYR A 65 10.27 4.46 1.59
C TYR A 65 11.24 3.64 2.44
N PRO A 66 12.48 3.41 1.96
CA PRO A 66 13.42 2.46 2.55
C PRO A 66 13.80 2.79 4.00
N GLU A 67 13.75 4.07 4.36
CA GLU A 67 14.14 4.57 5.67
C GLU A 67 12.97 4.73 6.65
N SER A 68 11.74 4.45 6.20
CA SER A 68 10.54 4.52 7.04
C SER A 68 10.57 3.47 8.16
N VAL A 69 9.85 3.75 9.25
CA VAL A 69 9.63 2.78 10.33
C VAL A 69 8.91 1.54 9.79
N PHE A 70 7.96 1.72 8.87
CA PHE A 70 7.31 0.63 8.14
C PHE A 70 8.33 -0.31 7.48
N ALA A 71 9.19 0.23 6.61
CA ALA A 71 10.16 -0.59 5.87
C ALA A 71 11.12 -1.32 6.82
N LYS A 72 11.60 -0.64 7.88
CA LYS A 72 12.46 -1.25 8.90
C LYS A 72 11.79 -2.41 9.63
N THR A 73 10.47 -2.34 9.81
CA THR A 73 9.65 -3.40 10.45
C THR A 73 9.38 -4.57 9.51
N HIS A 74 9.06 -4.28 8.24
CA HIS A 74 8.52 -5.26 7.28
C HIS A 74 9.54 -5.84 6.28
N ARG A 75 10.81 -5.43 6.35
CA ARG A 75 11.93 -5.94 5.52
C ARG A 75 12.48 -7.31 5.91
N ARG A 76 11.97 -7.92 6.98
CA ARG A 76 12.50 -9.17 7.54
C ARG A 76 11.71 -10.39 7.08
#